data_AF-A0A3D1MAA7-F1
#
_entry.id   AF-A0A3D1MAA7-F1
#
_cell.length_a   1.000
_cell.length_b   1.000
_cell.length_c   1.000
_cell.angle_alpha   90.00
_cell.angle_beta   90.00
_cell.angle_gamma   90.00
#
_symmetry.space_group_name_H-M   'P 1'
#
loop_
_entity.id
_entity.type
_entity.pdbx_description
1 polymer ?
#
loop_
_entity_poly.entity_id
_entity_poly.type
_entity_poly.pdbx_seq_one_letter_code
_entity_poly.pdbx_strand_id
1 'polypeptide(L)'
;MVVLVDSSTSKGLLTIDLVKLIPKSKVEIMDVQHFMGGAPLLKESTFRKELKDIDYSRFKNVLVGFSNREGHILPQWASILLAVKFEQNNVWTTWADSKETLYNQWLIEHLATWDTSPYANARVSIKGC
;
A
#
# COMPACT_ATOMS: atom_id res chain seq x y z
N MET A 1 -9.44 8.27 16.39
CA MET A 1 -9.30 8.65 17.81
C MET A 1 -8.14 9.62 17.92
N VAL A 2 -8.45 10.92 17.90
CA VAL A 2 -7.47 12.02 17.98
C VAL A 2 -7.18 12.27 19.45
N VAL A 3 -5.90 12.35 19.82
CA VAL A 3 -5.49 12.66 21.20
C VAL A 3 -5.50 14.18 21.38
N LEU A 4 -6.35 14.65 22.29
CA LEU A 4 -6.39 16.02 22.81
C LEU A 4 -5.66 16.09 24.16
N VAL A 5 -4.74 17.04 24.34
CA VAL A 5 -4.19 17.58 25.61
C VAL A 5 -3.54 18.94 25.22
N ASP A 6 -3.72 20.11 25.84
CA ASP A 6 -4.30 20.53 27.12
C ASP A 6 -4.82 22.00 27.08
N SER A 7 -5.69 22.29 28.05
CA SER A 7 -6.13 23.54 28.70
C SER A 7 -6.07 24.95 28.03
N SER A 8 -7.19 25.64 28.28
CA SER A 8 -7.59 27.04 28.07
C SER A 8 -6.54 28.13 27.79
N THR A 9 -6.85 28.92 26.76
CA THR A 9 -6.51 30.37 26.55
C THR A 9 -5.33 30.75 25.64
N SER A 10 -4.80 29.85 24.84
CA SER A 10 -4.11 30.24 23.60
C SER A 10 -4.35 29.17 22.55
N LYS A 11 -4.23 29.47 21.25
CA LYS A 11 -4.19 28.42 20.22
C LYS A 11 -3.02 27.48 20.57
N GLY A 12 -3.32 26.42 21.32
CA GLY A 12 -2.35 25.57 21.99
C GLY A 12 -1.47 24.83 20.98
N LEU A 13 -0.36 24.27 21.46
CA LEU A 13 0.53 23.44 20.67
C LEU A 13 -0.20 22.15 20.27
N LEU A 14 -0.53 21.99 18.98
CA LEU A 14 -1.08 20.74 18.45
C LEU A 14 0.07 19.73 18.30
N THR A 15 -0.14 18.48 18.72
CA THR A 15 0.88 17.44 18.58
C THR A 15 0.41 16.39 17.57
N ILE A 16 1.21 16.17 16.53
CA ILE A 16 1.04 15.07 15.57
C ILE A 16 1.94 13.91 16.03
N ASP A 17 1.33 12.74 16.20
CA ASP A 17 2.04 11.52 16.58
C ASP A 17 2.16 10.61 15.35
N LEU A 18 3.35 10.57 14.75
CA LEU A 18 3.61 9.82 13.52
C LEU A 18 3.44 8.31 13.71
N VAL A 19 3.65 7.80 14.94
CA VAL A 19 3.47 6.38 15.26
C VAL A 19 2.02 5.95 15.05
N LYS A 20 1.06 6.87 15.26
CA LYS A 20 -0.36 6.60 15.03
C LYS A 20 -0.75 6.56 13.55
N LEU A 21 0.11 7.08 12.66
CA LEU A 21 -0.08 7.03 11.20
C LEU A 21 0.46 5.73 10.61
N ILE A 22 1.20 4.94 11.38
CA ILE A 22 1.71 3.63 10.96
C ILE A 22 0.53 2.65 10.86
N PRO A 23 0.21 2.12 9.67
CA PRO A 23 -0.84 1.13 9.51
C PRO A 23 -0.48 -0.15 10.22
N LYS A 24 -1.49 -0.83 10.76
CA LYS A 24 -1.36 -2.20 11.31
C LYS A 24 -1.44 -3.27 10.22
N SER A 25 -1.47 -2.86 8.95
CA SER A 25 -1.58 -3.76 7.80
C SER A 25 -0.32 -4.59 7.64
N LYS A 26 -0.48 -5.86 7.29
CA LYS A 26 0.68 -6.67 6.89
C LYS A 26 1.18 -6.20 5.53
N VAL A 27 2.47 -6.35 5.29
CA VAL A 27 3.11 -5.95 4.03
C VAL A 27 3.71 -7.19 3.39
N GLU A 28 3.28 -7.49 2.16
CA GLU A 28 3.69 -8.66 1.39
C GLU A 28 4.19 -8.24 0.00
N ILE A 29 5.28 -8.87 -0.44
CA ILE A 29 5.80 -8.72 -1.79
C ILE A 29 5.61 -10.05 -2.51
N MET A 30 4.98 -10.00 -3.67
CA MET A 30 4.74 -11.15 -4.53
C MET A 30 5.47 -10.96 -5.85
N ASP A 31 6.21 -11.98 -6.27
CA ASP A 31 6.86 -11.94 -7.57
C ASP A 31 5.90 -12.32 -8.69
N VAL A 32 5.92 -11.56 -9.78
CA VAL A 32 5.07 -11.78 -10.95
C VAL A 32 5.28 -13.15 -11.59
N GLN A 33 6.45 -13.76 -11.40
CA GLN A 33 6.73 -15.13 -11.83
C GLN A 33 5.77 -16.17 -11.24
N HIS A 34 5.19 -15.89 -10.07
CA HIS A 34 4.18 -16.75 -9.49
C HIS A 34 3.02 -17.01 -10.46
N PHE A 35 2.70 -16.02 -11.31
CA PHE A 35 1.63 -16.10 -12.30
C PHE A 35 2.09 -16.62 -13.67
N MET A 36 3.39 -16.89 -13.85
CA MET A 36 3.96 -17.38 -15.11
C MET A 36 3.93 -18.90 -15.24
N GLY A 37 3.64 -19.63 -14.14
CA GLY A 37 3.62 -21.10 -14.14
C GLY A 37 4.96 -21.72 -14.52
N GLY A 38 6.08 -21.07 -14.20
CA GLY A 38 7.44 -21.52 -14.53
C GLY A 38 7.82 -21.38 -16.01
N ALA A 39 7.00 -20.74 -16.84
CA ALA A 39 7.33 -20.48 -18.23
C ALA A 39 8.26 -19.26 -18.37
N PRO A 40 9.21 -19.27 -19.32
CA PRO A 40 10.08 -18.11 -19.60
C PRO A 40 9.32 -16.94 -20.28
N LEU A 41 8.14 -17.21 -20.83
CA LEU A 41 7.29 -16.21 -21.47
C LEU A 41 5.89 -16.25 -20.85
N LEU A 42 5.36 -15.06 -20.54
CA LEU A 42 4.03 -14.90 -19.99
C LEU A 42 2.97 -15.34 -21.00
N LYS A 43 2.21 -16.39 -20.66
CA LYS A 43 1.02 -16.82 -21.43
C LYS A 43 -0.23 -16.27 -20.75
N GLU A 44 -1.05 -15.53 -21.49
CA GLU A 44 -2.26 -14.90 -20.95
C GLU A 44 -3.24 -15.91 -20.33
N SER A 45 -3.44 -17.06 -20.97
CA SER A 45 -4.31 -18.12 -20.46
C SER A 45 -3.86 -18.64 -19.09
N THR A 46 -2.55 -18.90 -18.92
CA THR A 46 -1.95 -19.29 -17.64
C THR A 46 -2.10 -18.18 -16.61
N PHE A 47 -1.74 -16.94 -16.97
CA PHE A 47 -1.79 -15.80 -16.06
C PHE A 47 -3.20 -15.56 -15.51
N ARG A 48 -4.21 -15.59 -16.39
CA ARG A 48 -5.62 -15.44 -15.98
C ARG A 48 -6.11 -16.59 -15.11
N LYS A 49 -5.63 -17.81 -15.36
CA LYS A 49 -5.94 -18.98 -14.55
C LYS A 49 -5.36 -18.82 -13.14
N GLU A 50 -4.06 -18.53 -13.04
CA GLU A 50 -3.39 -18.31 -11.75
C GLU A 50 -4.08 -17.21 -10.94
N LEU A 51 -4.42 -16.07 -11.57
CA LEU A 51 -5.18 -15.00 -10.90
C LEU A 51 -6.57 -15.43 -10.43
N LYS A 52 -7.25 -16.30 -11.17
CA LYS A 52 -8.58 -16.79 -10.78
C LYS A 52 -8.52 -17.75 -9.59
N ASP A 53 -7.43 -18.51 -9.48
CA ASP A 53 -7.28 -19.57 -8.48
C ASP A 53 -6.72 -19.05 -7.14
N ILE A 54 -6.36 -17.76 -7.06
CA ILE A 54 -5.93 -17.12 -5.81
C ILE A 54 -7.08 -17.02 -4.81
N ASP A 55 -6.85 -17.49 -3.60
CA ASP A 55 -7.68 -17.16 -2.45
C ASP A 55 -7.38 -15.72 -1.98
N TYR A 56 -8.19 -14.77 -2.43
CA TYR A 56 -8.04 -13.36 -2.07
C TYR A 56 -8.39 -13.05 -0.61
N SER A 57 -9.08 -13.96 0.10
CA SER A 57 -9.48 -13.73 1.49
C SER A 57 -8.27 -13.58 2.43
N ARG A 58 -7.12 -14.16 2.06
CA ARG A 58 -5.85 -14.04 2.79
C ARG A 58 -5.30 -12.60 2.83
N PHE A 59 -5.71 -11.74 1.89
CA PHE A 59 -5.19 -10.37 1.76
C PHE A 59 -6.03 -9.33 2.51
N LYS A 60 -6.94 -9.76 3.38
CA LYS A 60 -7.68 -8.86 4.25
C LYS A 60 -6.71 -8.08 5.17
N ASN A 61 -6.73 -6.75 5.07
CA ASN A 61 -5.82 -5.85 5.80
C ASN A 61 -4.33 -6.12 5.49
N VAL A 62 -4.04 -6.46 4.23
CA VAL A 62 -2.68 -6.67 3.72
C VAL A 62 -2.43 -5.71 2.55
N LEU A 63 -1.26 -5.08 2.54
CA LEU A 63 -0.72 -4.35 1.40
C LEU A 63 0.11 -5.31 0.57
N VAL A 64 -0.16 -5.37 -0.73
CA VAL A 64 0.50 -6.31 -1.63
C VAL A 64 1.28 -5.55 -2.70
N GLY A 65 2.59 -5.81 -2.79
CA GLY A 65 3.46 -5.24 -3.80
C GLY A 65 3.87 -6.29 -4.82
N PHE A 66 3.91 -5.91 -6.09
CA PHE A 66 4.40 -6.78 -7.16
C PHE A 66 5.86 -6.50 -7.45
N SER A 67 6.67 -7.56 -7.50
CA SER A 67 8.07 -7.52 -7.96
C SER A 67 8.24 -8.30 -9.25
N ASN A 68 9.30 -7.98 -9.99
CA ASN A 68 9.75 -8.75 -11.16
C ASN A 68 11.26 -9.00 -11.02
N ARG A 69 11.64 -9.87 -10.08
CA ARG A 69 13.04 -10.07 -9.69
C ARG A 69 13.93 -10.57 -10.82
N GLU A 70 13.38 -11.40 -11.69
CA GLU A 70 14.11 -11.96 -12.84
C GLU A 70 14.09 -11.05 -14.07
N GLY A 71 13.41 -9.90 -14.02
CA GLY A 71 13.41 -8.94 -15.12
C GLY A 71 12.70 -9.44 -16.38
N HIS A 72 11.66 -10.28 -16.22
CA HIS A 72 10.87 -10.80 -17.34
C HIS A 72 10.21 -9.67 -18.12
N ILE A 73 10.13 -9.81 -19.44
CA ILE A 73 9.40 -8.85 -20.28
C ILE A 73 7.90 -9.05 -20.06
N LEU A 74 7.27 -8.07 -19.39
CA LEU A 74 5.84 -8.09 -19.12
C LEU A 74 5.08 -7.33 -20.23
N PRO A 75 4.12 -7.96 -20.90
CA PRO A 75 3.22 -7.24 -21.80
C PRO A 75 2.33 -6.29 -20.99
N GLN A 76 1.94 -5.17 -21.60
CA GLN A 76 1.20 -4.08 -20.92
C GLN A 76 -0.09 -4.56 -20.22
N TRP A 77 -0.77 -5.55 -20.78
CA TRP A 77 -2.01 -6.09 -20.22
C TRP A 77 -1.80 -6.79 -18.86
N ALA A 78 -0.61 -7.30 -18.55
CA ALA A 78 -0.35 -8.08 -17.34
C ALA A 78 -0.47 -7.24 -16.07
N SER A 79 0.18 -6.07 -16.07
CA SER A 79 0.12 -5.11 -14.97
C SER A 79 -1.30 -4.59 -14.74
N ILE A 80 -2.05 -4.36 -15.82
CA ILE A 80 -3.44 -3.91 -15.76
C ILE A 80 -4.32 -4.99 -15.14
N LEU A 81 -4.17 -6.25 -15.57
CA LEU A 81 -4.94 -7.36 -15.00
C LEU A 81 -4.66 -7.59 -13.52
N LEU A 82 -3.40 -7.44 -13.08
CA LEU A 82 -3.04 -7.52 -11.66
C LEU A 82 -3.77 -6.45 -10.86
N ALA A 83 -3.64 -5.19 -11.27
CA ALA A 83 -4.27 -4.07 -10.59
C ALA A 83 -5.79 -4.26 -10.48
N VAL A 84 -6.46 -4.55 -11.60
CA VAL A 84 -7.91 -4.74 -11.64
C VAL A 84 -8.36 -5.90 -10.75
N LYS A 85 -7.63 -7.03 -10.76
CA LYS A 85 -8.02 -8.21 -9.97
C LYS A 85 -7.88 -7.99 -8.47
N PHE A 86 -6.83 -7.30 -8.04
CA PHE A 86 -6.64 -6.99 -6.63
C PHE A 86 -7.60 -5.89 -6.15
N GLU A 87 -7.84 -4.88 -6.98
CA GLU A 87 -8.83 -3.83 -6.71
C GLU A 87 -10.25 -4.40 -6.56
N GLN A 88 -10.68 -5.32 -7.44
CA GLN A 88 -11.97 -6.02 -7.36
C GLN A 88 -12.18 -6.76 -6.01
N ASN A 89 -11.07 -7.09 -5.32
CA ASN A 89 -11.09 -7.76 -4.03
C ASN A 89 -10.75 -6.82 -2.85
N ASN A 90 -10.79 -5.49 -3.07
CA ASN A 90 -10.46 -4.45 -2.09
C ASN A 90 -9.05 -4.61 -1.48
N VAL A 91 -8.07 -5.06 -2.28
CA VAL A 91 -6.67 -5.15 -1.86
C VAL A 91 -5.90 -4.00 -2.49
N TRP A 92 -5.26 -3.17 -1.66
CA TRP A 92 -4.40 -2.10 -2.16
C TRP A 92 -3.08 -2.70 -2.67
N THR A 93 -2.70 -2.33 -3.89
CA THR A 93 -1.51 -2.87 -4.55
C THR A 93 -0.77 -1.88 -5.42
N THR A 94 0.53 -2.08 -5.56
CA THR A 94 1.38 -1.34 -6.50
C THR A 94 2.64 -2.15 -6.85
N TRP A 95 3.48 -1.62 -7.72
CA TRP A 95 4.79 -2.20 -8.02
C TRP A 95 5.81 -1.76 -6.97
N ALA A 96 6.43 -2.74 -6.31
CA ALA A 96 7.44 -2.52 -5.29
C ALA A 96 8.40 -3.71 -5.22
N ASP A 97 9.70 -3.42 -5.17
CA ASP A 97 10.78 -4.40 -5.05
C ASP A 97 10.99 -4.89 -3.60
N SER A 98 10.63 -4.05 -2.63
CA SER A 98 10.80 -4.30 -1.20
C SER A 98 9.56 -3.90 -0.39
N LYS A 99 9.44 -4.47 0.80
CA LYS A 99 8.37 -4.10 1.75
C LYS A 99 8.47 -2.63 2.18
N GLU A 100 9.67 -2.10 2.28
CA GLU A 100 9.91 -0.70 2.63
C GLU A 100 9.40 0.23 1.53
N THR A 101 9.75 -0.05 0.26
CA THR A 101 9.26 0.71 -0.90
C THR A 101 7.73 0.72 -0.95
N LEU A 102 7.12 -0.47 -0.78
CA LEU A 102 5.67 -0.63 -0.78
C LEU A 102 5.00 0.19 0.32
N TYR A 103 5.55 0.08 1.53
CA TYR A 103 5.06 0.80 2.69
C TYR A 103 5.15 2.32 2.51
N ASN A 104 6.27 2.81 2.00
CA ASN A 104 6.50 4.24 1.76
C ASN A 104 5.53 4.80 0.71
N GLN A 105 5.31 4.07 -0.39
CA GLN A 105 4.34 4.46 -1.43
C GLN A 105 2.92 4.54 -0.86
N TRP A 106 2.50 3.49 -0.14
CA TRP A 106 1.20 3.47 0.52
C TRP A 106 1.03 4.65 1.49
N LEU A 107 2.06 4.91 2.31
CA LEU A 107 2.02 5.98 3.30
C LEU A 107 1.87 7.35 2.64
N ILE A 108 2.61 7.62 1.56
CA ILE A 108 2.50 8.88 0.80
C ILE A 108 1.09 9.05 0.23
N GLU A 109 0.53 8.01 -0.39
CA GLU A 109 -0.84 8.05 -0.90
C GLU A 109 -1.86 8.28 0.22
N HIS A 110 -1.70 7.60 1.36
CA HIS A 110 -2.59 7.76 2.49
C HIS A 110 -2.52 9.17 3.07
N LEU A 111 -1.32 9.72 3.25
CA LEU A 111 -1.10 11.07 3.74
C LEU A 111 -1.64 12.13 2.77
N ALA A 112 -1.64 11.87 1.46
CA ALA A 112 -2.23 12.77 0.48
C ALA A 112 -3.75 12.95 0.67
N THR A 113 -4.42 11.97 1.30
CA THR A 113 -5.85 12.05 1.63
C THR A 113 -6.14 12.64 3.01
N TRP A 114 -5.10 12.94 3.79
CA TRP A 114 -5.27 13.44 5.15
C TRP A 114 -5.66 14.92 5.16
N ASP A 115 -6.77 15.23 5.85
CA ASP A 115 -7.19 16.62 6.08
C ASP A 115 -6.25 17.33 7.05
N THR A 116 -5.49 18.29 6.51
CA THR A 116 -4.56 19.13 7.27
C THR A 116 -5.15 20.48 7.68
N SER A 117 -6.39 20.79 7.28
CA SER A 117 -7.08 22.04 7.62
C SER A 117 -7.09 22.37 9.12
N PRO A 118 -7.24 21.39 10.05
CA PRO A 118 -7.19 21.68 11.49
C PRO A 118 -5.86 22.26 12.00
N TYR A 119 -4.78 22.09 11.24
CA TYR A 119 -3.43 22.55 11.61
C TYR A 119 -3.06 23.90 11.00
N ALA A 120 -3.92 24.47 10.14
CA ALA A 120 -3.66 25.75 9.49
C ALA A 120 -3.47 26.88 10.52
N ASN A 121 -2.35 27.61 10.43
CA ASN A 121 -1.97 28.69 11.35
C ASN A 121 -1.86 28.27 12.83
N ALA A 122 -1.72 26.97 13.11
CA ALA A 122 -1.48 26.44 14.44
C ALA A 122 0.01 26.21 14.70
N ARG A 123 0.44 26.25 15.97
CA ARG A 123 1.76 25.74 16.36
C ARG A 123 1.66 24.22 16.43
N VAL A 124 2.54 23.53 15.71
CA VAL A 124 2.52 22.06 15.60
C VAL A 124 3.83 21.46 16.12
N SER A 125 3.73 20.46 16.97
CA SER A 125 4.83 19.58 17.40
C SER A 125 4.68 18.22 16.73
N ILE A 126 5.79 17.66 16.24
CA ILE A 126 5.81 16.33 15.62
C ILE A 126 6.54 15.37 16.56
N LYS A 127 5.87 14.28 16.94
CA LYS A 127 6.42 13.20 17.75
C LYS A 127 6.59 11.95 16.88
N GLY A 128 7.79 11.37 16.85
CA GLY A 128 8.06 10.21 16.00
C GLY A 128 9.44 9.55 16.15
N CYS A 129 10.17 9.79 17.24
CA CYS A 129 11.34 8.98 17.60
C CYS A 129 10.90 7.68 18.27
#